data_AF-A0A972L8X9-F1
#
_entry.id   AF-A0A972L8X9-F1
#
_cell.length_a   1.000
_cell.length_b   1.000
_cell.length_c   1.000
_cell.angle_alpha   90.00
_cell.angle_beta   90.00
_cell.angle_gamma   90.00
#
_symmetry.space_group_name_H-M   'P 1'
#
loop_
_entity.id
_entity.type
_entity.pdbx_description
1 polymer ?
#
loop_
_entity_poly.entity_id
_entity_poly.type
_entity_poly.pdbx_seq_one_letter_code
_entity_poly.pdbx_strand_id
1 'polypeptide(L)'
;MLISVKNRLVFIASSKTGSTSIEAALASYAEINRTGSPQRKHIGWAAARKEYDFLFDRKNFLPETFFRFGVIREPADWVRSWYNYRRFGKHNALPANMSFEEFWAGDGWVKRIRQKDHFIDEDGICRFNLIIPLERPWHTLPVLLKSLDVADVKPKVKIRVRVICL
;
A
#
# COMPACT_ATOMS: atom_id res chain seq x y z
N MET A 1 -3.41 -4.10 -5.55
CA MET A 1 -4.42 -4.38 -4.50
C MET A 1 -4.79 -5.86 -4.58
N LEU A 2 -5.04 -6.51 -3.44
CA LEU A 2 -5.46 -7.92 -3.41
C LEU A 2 -6.79 -8.08 -2.64
N ILE A 3 -7.65 -9.00 -3.08
CA ILE A 3 -8.80 -9.47 -2.30
C ILE A 3 -8.76 -10.99 -2.28
N SER A 4 -8.79 -11.55 -1.06
CA SER A 4 -8.97 -12.97 -0.80
C SER A 4 -10.37 -13.21 -0.24
N VAL A 5 -11.27 -13.74 -1.04
CA VAL A 5 -12.64 -14.05 -0.63
C VAL A 5 -12.64 -15.27 0.30
N LYS A 6 -11.85 -16.29 -0.02
CA LYS A 6 -11.72 -17.49 0.82
C LYS A 6 -11.19 -17.15 2.22
N ASN A 7 -10.15 -16.32 2.32
CA ASN A 7 -9.50 -15.99 3.59
C ASN A 7 -10.03 -14.69 4.22
N ARG A 8 -11.10 -14.10 3.67
CA ARG A 8 -11.70 -12.84 4.15
C ARG A 8 -10.66 -11.74 4.36
N LEU A 9 -9.83 -11.48 3.34
CA LEU A 9 -8.76 -10.50 3.44
C LEU A 9 -8.78 -9.49 2.29
N VAL A 10 -8.50 -8.23 2.61
CA VAL A 10 -8.32 -7.15 1.63
C VAL A 10 -7.01 -6.42 1.90
N PHE A 11 -6.16 -6.31 0.88
CA PHE A 11 -4.96 -5.51 0.89
C PHE A 11 -5.09 -4.28 0.00
N ILE A 12 -5.12 -3.08 0.59
CA ILE A 12 -5.04 -1.83 -0.16
C ILE A 12 -3.58 -1.42 -0.34
N ALA A 13 -3.18 -1.32 -1.61
CA ALA A 13 -1.84 -0.97 -2.04
C ALA A 13 -1.72 0.54 -2.26
N SER A 14 -1.04 1.25 -1.35
CA SER A 14 -0.63 2.64 -1.56
C SER A 14 0.65 2.70 -2.42
N SER A 15 0.85 3.81 -3.12
CA SER A 15 2.05 3.99 -3.97
C SER A 15 3.30 4.20 -3.11
N LYS A 16 4.45 3.69 -3.57
CA LYS A 16 5.78 3.90 -2.96
C LYS A 16 5.97 3.39 -1.52
N THR A 17 5.09 2.49 -1.06
CA THR A 17 5.11 1.85 0.28
C THR A 17 5.54 0.39 0.23
N GLY A 18 6.25 -0.04 -0.82
CA GLY A 18 6.67 -1.45 -0.96
C GLY A 18 5.52 -2.44 -1.25
N SER A 19 4.33 -1.94 -1.62
CA SER A 19 3.14 -2.76 -1.86
C SER A 19 3.35 -3.90 -2.87
N THR A 20 4.17 -3.70 -3.90
CA THR A 20 4.49 -4.73 -4.91
C THR A 20 5.06 -6.00 -4.30
N SER A 21 5.85 -5.87 -3.23
CA SER A 21 6.46 -7.01 -2.55
C SER A 21 5.43 -7.82 -1.76
N ILE A 22 4.46 -7.15 -1.15
CA ILE A 22 3.33 -7.81 -0.47
C ILE A 22 2.39 -8.44 -1.48
N GLU A 23 2.10 -7.74 -2.59
CA GLU A 23 1.33 -8.28 -3.71
C GLU A 23 1.95 -9.58 -4.21
N ALA A 24 3.26 -9.61 -4.43
CA ALA A 24 3.96 -10.82 -4.88
C ALA A 24 3.93 -11.96 -3.85
N ALA A 25 4.01 -11.66 -2.55
CA ALA A 25 3.99 -12.68 -1.50
C ALA A 25 2.60 -13.28 -1.27
N LEU A 26 1.54 -12.48 -1.44
CA LEU A 26 0.17 -12.88 -1.15
C LEU A 26 -0.66 -13.21 -2.40
N ALA A 27 -0.13 -13.02 -3.61
CA ALA A 27 -0.85 -13.25 -4.86
C ALA A 27 -1.47 -14.65 -4.97
N SER A 28 -0.78 -15.70 -4.50
CA SER A 28 -1.28 -17.08 -4.55
C SER A 28 -2.45 -17.35 -3.59
N TYR A 29 -2.71 -16.44 -2.65
CA TYR A 29 -3.78 -16.54 -1.66
C TYR A 29 -4.98 -15.65 -2.01
N ALA A 30 -4.94 -14.90 -3.11
CA ALA A 30 -5.95 -13.94 -3.51
C ALA A 30 -6.60 -14.33 -4.84
N GLU A 31 -7.93 -14.38 -4.88
CA GLU A 31 -8.69 -14.61 -6.11
C GLU A 31 -8.75 -13.36 -6.99
N ILE A 32 -8.66 -12.17 -6.39
CA ILE A 32 -8.64 -10.91 -7.12
C ILE A 32 -7.30 -10.22 -6.89
N ASN A 33 -6.57 -10.01 -7.98
CA ASN A 33 -5.35 -9.23 -8.01
C ASN A 33 -5.49 -8.08 -9.01
N ARG A 34 -5.63 -6.86 -8.46
CA ARG A 34 -5.70 -5.64 -9.27
C ARG A 34 -4.28 -5.24 -9.70
N THR A 35 -3.94 -5.61 -10.92
CA THR A 35 -2.65 -5.30 -11.57
C THR A 35 -2.80 -4.20 -12.62
N GLY A 36 -1.68 -3.76 -13.20
CA GLY A 36 -1.65 -2.73 -14.23
C GLY A 36 -0.83 -1.50 -13.84
N SER A 37 -1.09 -0.37 -14.52
CA SER A 37 -0.36 0.87 -14.28
C SER A 37 -0.51 1.36 -12.84
N PRO A 38 0.47 2.12 -12.29
CA PRO A 38 0.39 2.67 -10.93
C PRO A 38 -0.93 3.40 -10.65
N GLN A 39 -1.44 4.16 -11.62
CA GLN A 39 -2.69 4.90 -11.51
C GLN A 39 -3.91 3.99 -11.39
N ARG A 40 -3.90 2.84 -12.06
CA ARG A 40 -4.99 1.86 -11.99
C ARG A 40 -4.94 1.05 -10.71
N LYS A 41 -3.75 0.62 -10.26
CA LYS A 41 -3.62 -0.34 -9.15
C LYS A 41 -3.63 0.27 -7.74
N HIS A 42 -3.29 1.56 -7.60
CA HIS A 42 -3.18 2.24 -6.30
C HIS A 42 -4.42 3.07 -5.97
N ILE A 43 -5.59 2.43 -5.99
CA ILE A 43 -6.84 3.07 -5.57
C ILE A 43 -6.95 3.04 -4.03
N GLY A 44 -7.64 4.04 -3.47
CA GLY A 44 -8.01 4.06 -2.06
C GLY A 44 -9.18 3.13 -1.74
N TRP A 45 -9.42 2.91 -0.45
CA TRP A 45 -10.46 2.03 0.07
C TRP A 45 -11.87 2.38 -0.45
N ALA A 46 -12.30 3.64 -0.36
CA ALA A 46 -13.63 4.06 -0.84
C ALA A 46 -13.85 3.72 -2.32
N ALA A 47 -12.85 4.00 -3.17
CA ALA A 47 -12.90 3.64 -4.59
C ALA A 47 -12.93 2.13 -4.81
N ALA A 48 -12.15 1.36 -4.04
CA ALA A 48 -12.18 -0.10 -4.11
C ALA A 48 -13.55 -0.66 -3.69
N ARG A 49 -14.16 -0.14 -2.62
CA ARG A 49 -15.49 -0.59 -2.18
C ARG A 49 -16.53 -0.42 -3.28
N LYS A 50 -16.53 0.73 -3.95
CA LYS A 50 -17.42 1.01 -5.08
C LYS A 50 -17.13 0.13 -6.30
N GLU A 51 -15.86 -0.11 -6.61
CA GLU A 51 -15.49 -0.91 -7.78
C GLU A 51 -15.77 -2.41 -7.60
N TYR A 52 -15.77 -2.90 -6.36
CA TYR A 52 -16.06 -4.29 -6.01
C TYR A 52 -17.39 -4.43 -5.24
N ASP A 53 -18.36 -3.58 -5.54
CA ASP A 53 -19.71 -3.59 -4.94
C ASP A 53 -20.41 -4.94 -5.11
N PHE A 54 -20.24 -5.60 -6.26
CA PHE A 54 -20.77 -6.94 -6.56
C PHE A 54 -20.34 -8.02 -5.55
N LEU A 55 -19.21 -7.79 -4.86
CA LEU A 55 -18.73 -8.61 -3.75
C LEU A 55 -19.23 -8.04 -2.42
N PHE A 56 -18.96 -6.76 -2.15
CA PHE A 56 -19.14 -6.16 -0.83
C PHE A 56 -20.60 -5.89 -0.44
N ASP A 57 -21.54 -5.85 -1.39
CA ASP A 57 -22.96 -5.63 -1.11
C ASP A 57 -23.71 -6.94 -0.80
N ARG A 58 -23.03 -8.09 -0.88
CA ARG A 58 -23.61 -9.37 -0.48
C ARG A 58 -23.61 -9.48 1.04
N LYS A 59 -24.75 -9.86 1.64
CA LYS A 59 -24.96 -9.97 3.10
C LYS A 59 -23.82 -10.71 3.85
N ASN A 60 -23.26 -11.76 3.24
CA ASN A 60 -22.20 -12.56 3.85
C ASN A 60 -20.79 -12.04 3.57
N PHE A 61 -20.61 -11.00 2.76
CA PHE A 61 -19.33 -10.46 2.30
C PHE A 61 -19.21 -8.95 2.49
N LEU A 62 -19.95 -8.40 3.47
CA LEU A 62 -19.82 -7.00 3.84
C LEU A 62 -18.37 -6.67 4.20
N PRO A 63 -17.87 -5.46 3.91
CA PRO A 63 -16.47 -5.11 4.14
C PRO A 63 -15.92 -5.37 5.54
N GLU A 64 -16.74 -5.21 6.57
CA GLU A 64 -16.42 -5.48 7.98
C GLU A 64 -16.14 -6.96 8.27
N THR A 65 -16.61 -7.87 7.41
CA THR A 65 -16.30 -9.31 7.50
C THR A 65 -14.91 -9.65 6.99
N PHE A 66 -14.20 -8.67 6.40
CA PHE A 66 -12.85 -8.84 5.88
C PHE A 66 -11.80 -8.19 6.79
N PHE A 67 -10.69 -8.88 6.99
CA PHE A 67 -9.46 -8.31 7.52
C PHE A 67 -8.84 -7.38 6.48
N ARG A 68 -8.97 -6.07 6.71
CA ARG A 68 -8.46 -5.00 5.85
C ARG A 68 -7.13 -4.51 6.38
N PHE A 69 -6.11 -4.53 5.52
CA PHE A 69 -4.81 -4.00 5.88
C PHE A 69 -4.15 -3.25 4.73
N GLY A 70 -3.17 -2.43 5.10
CA GLY A 70 -2.43 -1.58 4.18
C GLY A 70 -1.04 -1.29 4.70
N VAL A 71 -0.22 -0.62 3.88
CA VAL A 71 1.11 -0.17 4.27
C VAL A 71 1.21 1.35 4.11
N ILE A 72 1.82 1.99 5.09
CA ILE A 72 2.26 3.38 5.01
C ILE A 72 3.79 3.41 5.11
N ARG A 73 4.37 4.51 4.66
CA ARG A 73 5.79 4.80 4.81
C ARG A 73 5.95 6.09 5.60
N GLU A 74 7.06 6.24 6.31
CA GLU A 74 7.43 7.51 6.93
C GLU A 74 7.32 8.64 5.88
N PRO A 75 6.61 9.75 6.17
CA PRO A 75 6.29 10.77 5.19
C PRO A 75 7.48 11.34 4.42
N ALA A 76 8.60 11.67 5.06
CA ALA A 76 9.75 12.25 4.38
C ALA A 76 10.41 11.23 3.43
N ASP A 77 10.56 10.00 3.90
CA ASP A 77 11.06 8.86 3.15
C ASP A 77 10.17 8.48 1.96
N TRP A 78 8.86 8.66 2.11
CA TRP A 78 7.88 8.49 1.05
C TRP A 78 8.05 9.52 -0.07
N VAL A 79 8.24 10.80 0.27
CA VAL A 79 8.55 11.86 -0.71
C VAL A 79 9.91 11.60 -1.37
N ARG A 80 10.92 11.17 -0.62
CA ARG A 80 12.23 10.77 -1.17
C ARG A 80 12.12 9.62 -2.16
N SER A 81 11.25 8.65 -1.90
CA SER A 81 10.93 7.54 -2.81
C SER A 81 10.32 8.04 -4.12
N TRP A 82 9.47 9.07 -4.06
CA TRP A 82 8.90 9.73 -5.23
C TRP A 82 9.94 10.53 -6.02
N TYR A 83 10.80 11.29 -5.34
CA TYR A 83 11.92 11.98 -5.96
C TYR A 83 12.79 11.02 -6.76
N ASN A 84 13.29 9.94 -6.13
CA ASN A 84 14.13 8.96 -6.81
C ASN A 84 13.41 8.30 -7.99
N TYR A 85 12.11 8.00 -7.85
CA TYR A 85 11.31 7.42 -8.93
C TYR A 85 11.15 8.36 -10.12
N ARG A 86 10.96 9.66 -9.88
CA ARG A 86 10.80 10.67 -10.93
C ARG A 86 12.12 11.12 -11.53
N ARG A 87 13.22 10.93 -10.81
CA ARG A 87 14.57 11.34 -11.20
C ARG A 87 15.35 10.26 -11.95
N PHE A 88 15.18 9.01 -11.56
CA PHE A 88 15.93 7.87 -12.09
C PHE A 88 15.03 6.77 -12.68
N GLY A 89 13.71 6.96 -12.65
CA GLY A 89 12.77 6.00 -13.20
C GLY A 89 12.66 6.09 -14.72
N LYS A 90 11.88 5.18 -15.32
CA LYS A 90 11.67 5.15 -16.77
C LYS A 90 11.01 6.42 -17.34
N HIS A 91 10.33 7.18 -16.49
CA HIS A 91 9.72 8.47 -16.85
C HIS A 91 10.41 9.57 -16.03
N ASN A 92 11.62 9.93 -16.45
CA ASN A 92 12.41 11.01 -15.87
C ASN A 92 11.69 12.34 -16.10
N ALA A 93 10.90 12.76 -15.11
CA ALA A 93 10.03 13.93 -15.19
C ALA A 93 10.57 15.12 -14.38
N LEU A 94 11.75 14.98 -13.77
CA LEU A 94 12.42 16.07 -13.07
C LEU A 94 13.60 16.60 -13.89
N PRO A 95 13.91 17.90 -13.78
CA PRO A 95 15.12 18.47 -14.37
C PRO A 95 16.37 17.68 -13.99
N ALA A 96 17.31 17.52 -14.92
CA ALA A 96 18.49 16.67 -14.79
C ALA A 96 19.54 17.16 -13.78
N ASN A 97 19.36 18.32 -13.15
CA ASN A 97 20.23 18.86 -12.10
C ASN A 97 19.49 19.13 -10.79
N MET A 98 18.17 18.92 -10.73
CA MET A 98 17.40 19.13 -9.50
C MET A 98 17.85 18.18 -8.39
N SER A 99 18.19 18.75 -7.24
CA SER A 99 18.49 18.09 -5.97
C SER A 99 17.22 17.66 -5.22
N PHE A 100 17.39 16.84 -4.17
CA PHE A 100 16.25 16.48 -3.32
C PHE A 100 15.75 17.69 -2.52
N GLU A 101 16.66 18.56 -2.10
CA GLU A 101 16.39 19.77 -1.33
C GLU A 101 15.53 20.75 -2.14
N GLU A 102 15.86 20.98 -3.41
CA GLU A 102 15.05 21.79 -4.32
C GLU A 102 13.66 21.16 -4.56
N PHE A 103 13.61 19.84 -4.76
CA PHE A 103 12.35 19.11 -4.91
C PHE A 103 11.48 19.21 -3.65
N TRP A 104 12.09 19.10 -2.47
CA TRP A 104 11.43 19.20 -1.18
C TRP A 104 11.00 20.64 -0.88
N ALA A 105 11.73 21.67 -1.31
CA ALA A 105 11.34 23.05 -1.10
C ALA A 105 10.10 23.44 -1.92
N GLY A 106 9.96 22.93 -3.15
CA GLY A 106 8.84 23.25 -4.03
C GLY A 106 7.45 22.80 -3.54
N ASP A 107 6.38 23.39 -4.06
CA ASP A 107 4.98 23.03 -3.76
C ASP A 107 4.45 21.91 -4.69
N GLY A 108 5.22 20.84 -4.83
CA GLY A 108 4.88 19.73 -5.72
C GLY A 108 3.64 18.96 -5.25
N TRP A 109 2.91 18.38 -6.22
CA TRP A 109 1.72 17.52 -6.00
C TRP A 109 1.92 16.44 -4.91
N VAL A 110 3.14 15.92 -4.74
CA VAL A 110 3.45 14.86 -3.76
C VAL A 110 3.15 15.30 -2.33
N LYS A 111 3.31 16.59 -2.01
CA LYS A 111 3.03 17.14 -0.68
C LYS A 111 1.53 17.24 -0.37
N ARG A 112 0.70 17.27 -1.41
CA ARG A 112 -0.77 17.36 -1.28
C ARG A 112 -1.41 15.99 -1.04
N ILE A 113 -0.66 14.89 -1.21
CA ILE A 113 -1.15 13.54 -0.98
C ILE A 113 -0.95 13.17 0.47
N ARG A 114 -2.06 12.81 1.14
CA ARG A 114 -2.03 12.24 2.47
C ARG A 114 -2.17 10.72 2.34
N GLN A 115 -1.16 9.97 2.76
CA GLN A 115 -1.19 8.50 2.68
C GLN A 115 -2.41 7.90 3.39
N LYS A 116 -2.87 8.53 4.49
CA LYS A 116 -4.06 8.08 5.24
C LYS A 116 -5.34 8.05 4.39
N ASP A 117 -5.44 8.90 3.36
CA ASP A 117 -6.66 9.02 2.55
C ASP A 117 -6.92 7.76 1.70
N HIS A 118 -5.91 6.88 1.56
CA HIS A 118 -6.09 5.58 0.93
C HIS A 118 -6.85 4.57 1.81
N PHE A 119 -6.98 4.83 3.12
CA PHE A 119 -7.47 3.85 4.10
C PHE A 119 -8.74 4.30 4.85
N ILE A 120 -9.29 5.45 4.49
CA ILE A 120 -10.53 5.99 5.05
C ILE A 120 -11.72 5.65 4.16
N ASP A 121 -12.90 5.54 4.77
CA ASP A 121 -14.18 5.46 4.07
C ASP A 121 -14.64 6.87 3.64
N GLU A 122 -15.78 6.97 2.95
CA GLU A 122 -16.35 8.25 2.48
C GLU A 122 -16.65 9.23 3.63
N ASP A 123 -16.91 8.69 4.82
CA ASP A 123 -17.10 9.46 6.06
C ASP A 123 -15.78 9.93 6.72
N GLY A 124 -14.64 9.60 6.12
CA GLY A 124 -13.31 9.97 6.61
C GLY A 124 -12.77 9.08 7.73
N ILE A 125 -13.49 8.03 8.13
CA ILE A 125 -13.08 7.13 9.21
C ILE A 125 -12.26 5.97 8.66
N CYS A 126 -11.10 5.71 9.28
CA CYS A 126 -10.28 4.54 8.98
C CYS A 126 -10.82 3.32 9.72
N ARG A 127 -11.27 2.30 8.97
CA ARG A 127 -11.77 1.03 9.52
C ARG A 127 -10.85 -0.15 9.21
N PHE A 128 -9.57 0.13 8.92
CA PHE A 128 -8.57 -0.90 8.64
C PHE A 128 -8.19 -1.60 9.93
N ASN A 129 -8.13 -2.93 9.88
CA ASN A 129 -7.70 -3.75 11.00
C ASN A 129 -6.22 -3.58 11.29
N LEU A 130 -5.40 -3.31 10.26
CA LEU A 130 -3.96 -3.13 10.39
C LEU A 130 -3.40 -2.16 9.35
N ILE A 131 -2.62 -1.18 9.81
CA ILE A 131 -1.78 -0.34 8.94
C ILE A 131 -0.33 -0.58 9.32
N ILE A 132 0.46 -1.06 8.37
CA ILE A 132 1.86 -1.46 8.57
C ILE A 132 2.79 -0.29 8.21
N PRO A 133 3.65 0.17 9.13
CA PRO A 133 4.77 1.04 8.76
C PRO A 133 5.82 0.24 7.99
N LEU A 134 6.18 0.68 6.79
CA LEU A 134 7.13 0.00 5.91
C LEU A 134 8.51 -0.20 6.56
N GLU A 135 8.90 0.69 7.46
CA GLU A 135 10.18 0.68 8.15
C GLU A 135 10.26 -0.42 9.21
N ARG A 136 9.10 -0.92 9.67
CA ARG A 136 9.00 -1.84 10.82
C ARG A 136 8.02 -3.00 10.54
N PRO A 137 8.12 -3.70 9.40
CA PRO A 137 7.12 -4.68 8.99
C PRO A 137 7.08 -5.91 9.91
N TRP A 138 8.23 -6.28 10.48
CA TRP A 138 8.39 -7.46 11.34
C TRP A 138 7.58 -7.39 12.65
N HIS A 139 7.28 -6.19 13.14
CA HIS A 139 6.45 -6.03 14.34
C HIS A 139 4.97 -6.30 14.08
N THR A 140 4.51 -6.11 12.84
CA THR A 140 3.10 -6.19 12.45
C THR A 140 2.77 -7.43 11.63
N LEU A 141 3.78 -8.06 11.01
CA LEU A 141 3.61 -9.29 10.23
C LEU A 141 2.98 -10.45 11.03
N PRO A 142 3.33 -10.70 12.32
CA PRO A 142 2.68 -11.76 13.09
C PRO A 142 1.16 -11.60 13.21
N VAL A 143 0.65 -10.36 13.32
CA VAL A 143 -0.79 -10.07 13.38
C VAL A 143 -1.46 -10.43 12.05
N LEU A 144 -0.83 -10.09 10.93
CA LEU A 144 -1.31 -10.45 9.60
C LEU A 144 -1.32 -11.96 9.39
N LEU A 145 -0.24 -12.65 9.77
CA LEU A 145 -0.12 -14.11 9.62
C LEU A 145 -1.15 -14.86 10.48
N LYS A 146 -1.34 -14.42 11.73
CA LYS A 146 -2.37 -14.98 12.62
C LYS A 146 -3.77 -14.83 12.03
N SER A 147 -4.07 -13.67 11.43
CA SER A 147 -5.39 -13.39 10.85
C SER A 147 -5.65 -14.19 9.56
N LEU A 148 -4.59 -14.62 8.89
CA LEU A 148 -4.65 -15.45 7.69
C LEU A 148 -4.85 -16.95 7.99
N ASP A 149 -4.67 -17.39 9.24
CA ASP A 149 -4.55 -18.80 9.61
C ASP A 149 -3.51 -19.57 8.75
N VAL A 150 -2.54 -18.84 8.20
CA VAL A 150 -1.46 -19.40 7.39
C VAL A 150 -0.22 -19.47 8.27
N ALA A 151 0.22 -20.69 8.58
CA ALA A 151 1.54 -20.92 9.13
C ALA A 151 2.59 -20.49 8.09
N ASP A 152 3.34 -19.44 8.43
CA ASP A 152 4.68 -19.18 7.86
C ASP A 152 4.72 -18.67 6.40
N VAL A 153 3.94 -17.64 6.06
CA VAL A 153 4.22 -16.84 4.84
C VAL A 153 5.50 -16.03 5.08
N LYS A 154 6.64 -16.58 4.68
CA LYS A 154 7.90 -15.82 4.60
C LYS A 154 7.83 -14.93 3.36
N PRO A 155 7.70 -13.59 3.49
CA PRO A 155 7.84 -12.73 2.33
C PRO A 155 9.22 -12.99 1.71
N LYS A 156 9.28 -13.36 0.42
CA LYS A 156 10.54 -13.56 -0.35
C LYS A 156 11.26 -12.22 -0.63
N VAL A 157 11.31 -11.34 0.36
CA VAL A 157 11.78 -9.97 0.20
C VAL A 157 13.01 -9.81 1.07
N LYS A 158 14.18 -9.74 0.43
CA LYS A 158 15.26 -8.89 0.95
C LYS A 158 14.70 -7.47 0.95
N ILE A 159 14.00 -7.06 2.00
CA ILE A 159 13.67 -5.66 2.20
C ILE A 159 15.04 -5.02 2.38
N ARG A 160 15.59 -4.41 1.32
CA ARG A 160 16.77 -3.56 1.44
C ARG A 160 16.31 -2.32 2.20
N VAL A 161 16.11 -2.46 3.50
CA VAL A 161 16.25 -1.36 4.44
C VAL A 161 17.74 -1.04 4.35
N ARG A 162 18.11 -0.08 3.49
CA ARG A 162 19.35 0.66 3.75
C ARG A 162 19.04 1.40 5.03
N VAL A 163 19.35 0.78 6.16
CA VAL A 163 19.53 1.48 7.42
C VAL A 163 20.70 2.41 7.11
N ILE A 164 20.39 3.66 6.76
CA ILE A 164 21.36 4.73 6.91
C ILE A 164 21.37 4.95 8.42
N CYS A 165 22.19 4.17 9.12
CA CYS A 165 22.70 4.61 10.41
C CYS A 165 23.48 5.88 10.08
N LEU A 166 23.01 7.01 10.61
CA LEU A 166 23.93 8.08 11.00
C LEU A 166 24.75 7.57 12.20
#